data_AF-A0A9E1EF87-F1
#
_entry.id   AF-A0A9E1EF87-F1
#
_cell.length_a   1.000
_cell.length_b   1.000
_cell.length_c   1.000
_cell.angle_alpha   90.00
_cell.angle_beta   90.00
_cell.angle_gamma   90.00
#
_symmetry.space_group_name_H-M   'P 1'
#
loop_
_entity.id
_entity.type
_entity.pdbx_description
1 polymer ?
#
loop_
_entity_poly.entity_id
_entity_poly.type
_entity_poly.pdbx_seq_one_letter_code
_entity_poly.pdbx_strand_id
1 'polypeptide(L)'
;MMSVEEIIEILKVISDLSDKELEHYKALIEMYACPYLDTEYSDKDKKRMLLFVAAKIYYEISKMRISSEITSFTAGEVSISSADRIDPTEKARLIYQSALEEVCDLIEDNGFEFLGV
;
A
#
# COMPACT_ATOMS: atom_id res chain seq x y z
N MET A 1 -6.92 19.54 0.31
CA MET A 1 -6.48 18.64 -0.77
C MET A 1 -5.20 17.92 -0.35
N MET A 2 -5.05 16.68 -0.77
CA MET A 2 -3.85 15.85 -0.57
C MET A 2 -2.91 15.99 -1.78
N SER A 3 -1.62 15.70 -1.61
CA SER A 3 -0.68 15.59 -2.73
C SER A 3 0.01 14.22 -2.78
N VAL A 4 0.55 13.88 -3.95
CA VAL A 4 1.33 12.65 -4.14
C VAL A 4 2.59 12.67 -3.28
N GLU A 5 3.22 13.83 -3.09
CA GLU A 5 4.38 13.99 -2.22
C GLU A 5 4.06 13.68 -0.77
N GLU A 6 2.90 14.12 -0.26
CA GLU A 6 2.46 13.78 1.11
C GLU A 6 2.28 12.26 1.27
N ILE A 7 1.76 11.58 0.25
CA ILE A 7 1.60 10.12 0.25
C ILE A 7 2.96 9.41 0.22
N ILE A 8 3.90 9.91 -0.60
CA ILE A 8 5.27 9.37 -0.68
C ILE A 8 5.99 9.50 0.66
N GLU A 9 5.84 10.63 1.36
CA GLU A 9 6.45 10.82 2.69
C GLU A 9 5.87 9.83 3.72
N ILE A 10 4.57 9.55 3.69
CA ILE A 10 3.99 8.50 4.55
C ILE A 10 4.49 7.11 4.14
N LEU A 11 4.59 6.81 2.84
CA LEU A 11 5.13 5.55 2.34
C LEU A 11 6.54 5.28 2.86
N LYS A 12 7.43 6.29 2.87
CA LYS A 12 8.79 6.18 3.43
C LYS A 12 8.80 5.82 4.92
N VAL A 13 7.75 6.21 5.67
CA VAL A 13 7.64 5.94 7.10
C VAL A 13 7.11 4.53 7.36
N ILE A 14 6.09 4.09 6.62
CA ILE A 14 5.39 2.82 6.92
C ILE A 14 6.00 1.60 6.22
N SER A 15 6.77 1.83 5.16
CA SER A 15 7.36 0.79 4.32
C SER A 15 8.88 0.69 4.47
N ASP A 16 9.43 -0.39 3.92
CA ASP A 16 10.85 -0.64 3.74
C ASP A 16 11.34 -0.26 2.33
N LEU A 17 10.55 0.50 1.56
CA LEU A 17 10.88 0.91 0.18
C LEU A 17 12.03 1.93 0.18
N SER A 18 13.04 1.68 -0.64
CA SER A 18 14.09 2.67 -0.91
C SER A 18 13.58 3.78 -1.86
N ASP A 19 14.24 4.95 -1.88
CA ASP A 19 13.90 6.04 -2.80
C ASP A 19 13.91 5.60 -4.29
N LYS A 20 14.81 4.69 -4.66
CA LYS A 20 14.87 4.13 -6.01
C LYS A 20 13.64 3.29 -6.35
N GLU A 21 13.12 2.55 -5.38
CA GLU A 21 11.91 1.74 -5.55
C GLU A 21 10.67 2.61 -5.59
N LEU A 22 10.62 3.66 -4.77
CA LEU A 22 9.54 4.66 -4.85
C LEU A 22 9.50 5.33 -6.22
N GLU A 23 10.65 5.67 -6.80
CA GLU A 23 10.71 6.20 -8.17
C GLU A 23 10.31 5.14 -9.21
N HIS A 24 10.73 3.88 -9.03
CA HIS A 24 10.33 2.77 -9.92
C HIS A 24 8.81 2.55 -9.92
N TYR A 25 8.16 2.65 -8.76
CA TYR A 25 6.71 2.47 -8.61
C TYR A 25 5.91 3.77 -8.74
N LYS A 26 6.54 4.89 -9.12
CA LYS A 26 5.89 6.21 -9.14
C LYS A 26 4.56 6.25 -9.89
N ALA A 27 4.50 5.66 -11.09
CA ALA A 27 3.27 5.60 -11.87
C ALA A 27 2.14 4.83 -11.16
N LEU A 28 2.49 3.79 -10.40
CA LEU A 28 1.54 3.02 -9.59
C LEU A 28 1.04 3.85 -8.40
N ILE A 29 1.95 4.56 -7.73
CA ILE A 29 1.63 5.47 -6.62
C ILE A 29 0.64 6.54 -7.11
N GLU A 30 0.93 7.19 -8.24
CA GLU A 30 0.07 8.22 -8.85
C GLU A 30 -1.30 7.66 -9.23
N MET A 31 -1.35 6.46 -9.83
CA MET A 31 -2.60 5.79 -10.21
C MET A 31 -3.52 5.54 -9.00
N TYR A 32 -2.98 5.04 -7.89
CA TYR A 32 -3.75 4.78 -6.67
C TYR A 32 -4.05 6.04 -5.86
N ALA A 33 -3.22 7.08 -5.96
CA ALA A 33 -3.45 8.36 -5.30
C ALA A 33 -4.58 9.17 -5.96
N CYS A 34 -4.66 9.11 -7.30
CA CYS A 34 -5.53 9.94 -8.13
C CYS A 34 -6.98 10.09 -7.62
N PRO A 35 -7.69 9.02 -7.20
CA PRO A 35 -9.08 9.14 -6.73
C PRO A 35 -9.27 10.03 -5.50
N TYR A 36 -8.19 10.31 -4.75
CA TYR A 36 -8.25 10.98 -3.46
C TYR A 36 -7.64 12.41 -3.48
N LEU A 37 -6.97 12.81 -4.57
CA LEU A 37 -6.25 14.10 -4.64
C LEU A 37 -7.18 15.31 -4.69
N ASP A 38 -8.28 15.19 -5.45
CA ASP A 38 -9.23 16.29 -5.69
C ASP A 38 -10.32 16.41 -4.61
N THR A 39 -10.25 15.59 -3.56
CA THR A 39 -11.20 15.64 -2.45
C THR A 39 -10.71 16.57 -1.34
N GLU A 40 -11.60 17.42 -0.83
CA GLU A 40 -11.34 18.22 0.36
C GLU A 40 -11.71 17.44 1.62
N TYR A 41 -10.72 17.24 2.48
CA TYR A 41 -10.88 16.63 3.80
C TYR A 41 -10.60 17.67 4.88
N SER A 42 -11.22 17.51 6.05
CA SER A 42 -10.77 18.22 7.25
C SER A 42 -9.31 17.86 7.56
N ASP A 43 -8.57 18.69 8.30
CA ASP A 43 -7.17 18.38 8.63
C ASP A 43 -7.01 17.03 9.36
N LYS A 44 -8.01 16.65 10.16
CA LYS A 44 -8.04 15.36 10.86
C LYS A 44 -8.24 14.21 9.87
N ASP A 45 -9.21 14.35 8.97
CA ASP A 45 -9.56 13.30 8.01
C ASP A 45 -8.51 13.17 6.91
N LYS A 46 -7.88 14.29 6.52
CA LYS A 46 -6.76 14.32 5.58
C LYS A 46 -5.64 13.39 6.05
N LYS A 47 -5.28 13.44 7.33
CA LYS A 47 -4.21 12.58 7.89
C LYS A 47 -4.59 11.10 7.85
N ARG A 48 -5.84 10.77 8.20
CA ARG A 48 -6.36 9.39 8.16
C ARG A 48 -6.37 8.87 6.72
N MET A 49 -6.83 9.69 5.78
CA MET A 49 -6.84 9.36 4.35
C MET A 49 -5.44 9.23 3.74
N LEU A 50 -4.49 10.10 4.10
CA LEU A 50 -3.09 9.97 3.66
C LEU A 50 -2.49 8.64 4.11
N LEU A 51 -2.73 8.24 5.37
CA LEU A 51 -2.28 6.95 5.89
C LEU A 51 -2.94 5.78 5.16
N PHE A 52 -4.26 5.84 4.96
CA PHE A 52 -5.01 4.82 4.24
C PHE A 52 -4.49 4.62 2.81
N VAL A 53 -4.34 5.70 2.04
CA VAL A 53 -3.88 5.63 0.64
C VAL A 53 -2.45 5.10 0.57
N ALA A 54 -1.56 5.57 1.43
CA ALA A 54 -0.19 5.05 1.51
C ALA A 54 -0.16 3.56 1.88
N ALA A 55 -0.96 3.13 2.86
CA ALA A 55 -1.01 1.74 3.29
C ALA A 55 -1.56 0.81 2.19
N LYS A 56 -2.60 1.25 1.45
CA LYS A 56 -3.13 0.54 0.29
C LYS A 56 -2.05 0.35 -0.78
N ILE A 57 -1.34 1.43 -1.13
CA ILE A 57 -0.26 1.40 -2.12
C ILE A 57 0.87 0.46 -1.68
N TYR A 58 1.28 0.51 -0.41
CA TYR A 58 2.32 -0.38 0.12
C TYR A 58 1.91 -1.85 0.03
N TYR A 59 0.67 -2.17 0.35
CA TYR A 59 0.15 -3.53 0.20
C TYR A 59 0.16 -4.00 -1.25
N GLU A 60 -0.25 -3.15 -2.20
CA GLU A 60 -0.21 -3.46 -3.63
C GLU A 60 1.23 -3.71 -4.14
N ILE A 61 2.19 -2.85 -3.75
CA ILE A 61 3.61 -3.03 -4.10
C ILE A 61 4.16 -4.34 -3.49
N SER A 62 3.78 -4.66 -2.26
CA SER A 62 4.25 -5.88 -1.57
C SER A 62 3.78 -7.16 -2.28
N LYS A 63 2.52 -7.20 -2.74
CA LYS A 63 2.01 -8.30 -3.58
C LYS A 63 2.81 -8.45 -4.87
N MET A 64 3.18 -7.34 -5.51
CA MET A 64 3.96 -7.36 -6.76
C MET A 64 5.40 -7.83 -6.54
N ARG A 65 6.04 -7.46 -5.43
CA ARG A 65 7.38 -7.94 -5.05
C ARG A 65 7.43 -9.46 -4.93
N ILE A 66 6.46 -10.07 -4.23
CA ILE A 66 6.35 -11.53 -4.14
C ILE A 66 6.20 -12.16 -5.53
N SER A 67 5.32 -11.62 -6.38
CA SER A 67 5.11 -12.18 -7.73
C SER A 67 6.39 -12.17 -8.58
N SER A 68 7.26 -11.17 -8.38
CA SER A 68 8.54 -11.06 -9.08
C SER A 68 9.58 -12.07 -8.56
N GLU A 69 9.65 -12.32 -7.25
CA GLU A 69 10.53 -13.34 -6.67
C GLU A 69 10.16 -14.77 -7.12
N ILE A 70 8.86 -15.03 -7.27
CA ILE A 70 8.31 -16.32 -7.75
C ILE A 70 8.70 -16.59 -9.23
N THR A 71 9.08 -15.59 -10.03
CA THR A 71 9.49 -15.84 -11.43
C THR A 71 10.86 -16.50 -11.60
N SER A 72 11.66 -16.63 -10.53
CA SER A 72 12.97 -17.30 -10.57
C SER A 72 12.91 -18.72 -9.99
N PHE A 73 12.15 -19.62 -10.62
CA PHE A 73 12.27 -21.06 -10.34
C PHE A 73 13.24 -21.71 -11.33
N THR A 74 14.46 -21.99 -10.86
CA THR A 74 15.26 -23.08 -11.43
C THR A 74 14.70 -24.38 -10.88
N ALA A 75 14.22 -25.29 -11.75
CA ALA A 75 13.75 -26.60 -11.35
C ALA A 75 14.88 -27.38 -10.66
N GLY A 76 14.93 -27.40 -9.33
CA GLY A 76 16.01 -28.11 -8.63
C GLY A 76 15.99 -28.08 -7.10
N GLU A 77 15.65 -26.97 -6.45
CA GLU A 77 15.72 -26.90 -4.98
C GLU A 77 14.46 -26.26 -4.39
N VAL A 78 13.67 -27.10 -3.72
CA VAL A 78 12.55 -26.68 -2.87
C VAL A 78 13.06 -26.65 -1.43
N SER A 79 13.11 -25.46 -0.83
CA SER A 79 12.79 -25.17 0.58
C SER A 79 13.14 -23.71 0.90
N ILE A 80 12.19 -22.79 0.88
CA ILE A 80 12.32 -21.53 1.62
C ILE A 80 11.63 -21.74 2.97
N SER A 81 12.41 -22.19 3.95
CA SER A 81 12.00 -22.20 5.35
C SER A 81 12.22 -20.81 5.94
N SER A 82 11.25 -19.91 5.80
CA SER A 82 11.26 -18.61 6.48
C SER A 82 10.22 -18.61 7.60
N ALA A 83 10.48 -19.39 8.65
CA ALA A 83 9.59 -19.54 9.81
C ALA A 83 9.66 -18.38 10.84
N ASP A 84 10.60 -17.44 10.70
CA ASP A 84 10.86 -16.40 11.72
C ASP A 84 10.87 -14.95 11.19
N ARG A 85 10.44 -14.71 9.95
CA ARG A 85 10.26 -13.35 9.41
C ARG A 85 8.80 -13.16 9.08
N ILE A 86 8.15 -12.16 9.69
CA ILE A 86 6.83 -11.69 9.25
C ILE A 86 6.96 -11.41 7.76
N ASP A 87 6.14 -12.10 6.95
CA ASP A 87 6.06 -11.86 5.51
C ASP A 87 5.86 -10.36 5.28
N PRO A 88 6.73 -9.66 4.53
CA PRO A 88 6.57 -8.24 4.23
C PRO A 88 5.16 -7.90 3.71
N THR A 89 4.52 -8.82 2.98
CA THR A 89 3.14 -8.66 2.51
C THR A 89 2.13 -8.76 3.64
N GLU A 90 2.33 -9.64 4.61
CA GLU A 90 1.48 -9.74 5.80
C GLU A 90 1.59 -8.49 6.67
N LYS A 91 2.81 -7.95 6.83
CA LYS A 91 3.01 -6.65 7.49
C LYS A 91 2.24 -5.55 6.76
N ALA A 92 2.38 -5.44 5.45
CA ALA A 92 1.68 -4.44 4.65
C ALA A 92 0.15 -4.60 4.73
N ARG A 93 -0.34 -5.84 4.74
CA ARG A 93 -1.76 -6.19 4.88
C ARG A 93 -2.32 -5.71 6.22
N LEU A 94 -1.61 -5.94 7.32
CA LEU A 94 -2.04 -5.52 8.67
C LEU A 94 -2.10 -3.99 8.79
N ILE A 95 -1.10 -3.28 8.25
CA ILE A 95 -1.10 -1.80 8.23
C ILE A 95 -2.28 -1.30 7.40
N TYR A 96 -2.53 -1.89 6.23
CA TYR A 96 -3.68 -1.53 5.39
C TYR A 96 -5.02 -1.76 6.09
N GLN A 97 -5.21 -2.91 6.75
CA GLN A 97 -6.45 -3.20 7.48
C GLN A 97 -6.68 -2.22 8.63
N SER A 98 -5.65 -1.94 9.43
CA SER A 98 -5.75 -0.95 10.51
C SER A 98 -6.10 0.44 9.96
N ALA A 99 -5.48 0.86 8.86
CA ALA A 99 -5.77 2.16 8.27
C ALA A 99 -7.18 2.21 7.66
N LEU A 100 -7.67 1.12 7.07
CA LEU A 100 -9.04 1.00 6.54
C LEU A 100 -10.09 1.14 7.64
N GLU A 101 -9.89 0.49 8.79
CA GLU A 101 -10.76 0.64 9.97
C GLU A 101 -10.81 2.10 10.45
N GLU A 102 -9.68 2.82 10.35
CA GLU A 102 -9.60 4.23 10.71
C GLU A 102 -10.25 5.17 9.71
N VAL A 103 -10.72 4.73 8.53
CA VAL A 103 -11.37 5.60 7.54
C VAL A 103 -12.71 5.04 7.07
N CYS A 104 -13.26 4.01 7.71
CA CYS A 104 -14.51 3.40 7.29
C CYS A 104 -15.67 4.42 7.23
N ASP A 105 -15.72 5.35 8.18
CA ASP A 105 -16.65 6.48 8.24
C ASP A 105 -16.50 7.51 7.11
N LEU A 106 -15.36 7.49 6.41
CA LEU A 106 -15.06 8.39 5.29
C LEU A 106 -15.23 7.70 3.93
N ILE A 107 -15.20 6.37 3.90
CA ILE A 107 -15.28 5.55 2.68
C ILE A 107 -16.70 4.99 2.47
N GLU A 108 -17.52 4.90 3.52
CA GLU A 108 -18.95 4.54 3.45
C GLU A 108 -19.81 5.66 2.84
N ASP A 109 -19.75 5.79 1.51
CA ASP A 109 -20.88 6.03 0.59
C ASP A 109 -20.44 6.10 -0.90
N ASN A 110 -19.17 5.82 -1.22
CA ASN A 110 -18.69 5.59 -2.59
C ASN A 110 -18.49 4.08 -2.84
N GLY A 111 -19.40 3.26 -2.34
CA GLY A 111 -19.32 1.81 -2.38
C GLY A 111 -19.26 1.26 -3.80
N PHE A 112 -18.04 1.00 -4.29
CA PHE A 112 -17.69 -0.04 -5.27
C PHE A 112 -16.16 -0.09 -5.41
N GLU A 113 -15.45 -0.50 -4.37
CA GLU A 113 -14.16 -1.16 -4.56
C GLU A 113 -14.28 -2.58 -4.02
N PHE A 114 -14.39 -3.51 -4.97
CA PHE A 114 -14.57 -4.93 -4.73
C PHE A 114 -13.49 -5.44 -3.76
N LEU A 115 -13.91 -5.83 -2.56
CA LEU A 115 -13.27 -6.94 -1.87
C LEU A 115 -13.42 -8.14 -2.81
N GLY A 116 -12.37 -8.41 -3.59
CA GLY A 116 -12.33 -9.46 -4.59
C GLY A 116 -12.83 -10.77 -4.01
N VAL A 117 -13.89 -11.31 -4.61
CA VAL A 117 -14.36 -12.69 -4.43
C VAL A 117 -13.44 -13.62 -5.22
#